data_AF-A0A7C9CPJ2-F1
#
_entry.id   AF-A0A7C9CPJ2-F1
#
_cell.length_a   1.000
_cell.length_b   1.000
_cell.length_c   1.000
_cell.angle_alpha   90.00
_cell.angle_beta   90.00
_cell.angle_gamma   90.00
#
_symmetry.space_group_name_H-M   'P 1'
#
loop_
_entity.id
_entity.type
_entity.pdbx_description
1 polymer ?
#
loop_
_entity_poly.entity_id
_entity_poly.type
_entity_poly.pdbx_seq_one_letter_code
_entity_poly.pdbx_strand_id
1 'polypeptide(L)'
;SSDLFDLEAGKEGEKPDPKMSRMKKDVVVGGKDVKEVDNDFFLVVVKISDHQGPLSSTFPIENRNTPVTMRALKTHLERSRSHPFVKRISDFHLLLELARFLDINADIPALTECVRTQTPVPEGYQLLIESMANAAA
;
A
#
# COMPACT_ATOMS: atom_id res chain seq x y z
N SER A 1 28.30 4.07 12.88
CA SER A 1 27.25 3.38 12.12
C SER A 1 27.89 2.15 11.53
N SER A 2 27.55 0.95 11.99
CA SER A 2 28.03 -0.30 11.38
C SER A 2 27.22 -0.53 10.12
N ASP A 3 27.87 -0.52 8.95
CA ASP A 3 27.23 -0.96 7.70
C ASP A 3 26.72 -2.38 7.93
N LEU A 4 25.40 -2.57 7.90
CA LEU A 4 24.73 -3.84 8.22
C LEU A 4 25.22 -5.02 7.35
N PHE A 5 25.86 -4.73 6.22
CA PHE A 5 26.31 -5.71 5.24
C PHE A 5 27.78 -5.61 4.84
N ASP A 6 28.61 -4.76 5.48
CA ASP A 6 30.06 -4.66 5.19
C ASP A 6 30.37 -4.72 3.67
N LEU A 7 29.64 -3.98 2.82
CA LEU A 7 29.75 -4.06 1.35
C LEU A 7 30.91 -3.22 0.80
N GLU A 8 31.70 -3.76 -0.13
CA GLU A 8 32.69 -2.96 -0.86
C GLU A 8 32.00 -2.06 -1.90
N ALA A 9 32.35 -0.77 -1.91
CA ALA A 9 31.92 0.14 -2.98
C ALA A 9 32.63 -0.23 -4.30
N GLY A 10 31.88 -0.22 -5.41
CA GLY A 10 32.43 -0.49 -6.74
C GLY A 10 33.54 0.50 -7.13
N LYS A 11 34.47 0.07 -7.99
CA LYS A 11 35.52 0.94 -8.54
C LYS A 11 34.91 1.98 -9.47
N GLU A 12 35.46 3.18 -9.48
CA GLU A 12 35.00 4.30 -10.31
C GLU A 12 35.03 3.92 -11.80
N GLY A 13 33.86 3.88 -12.44
CA GLY A 13 33.68 3.45 -13.84
C GLY A 13 33.21 2.00 -14.05
N GLU A 14 33.20 1.16 -13.02
CA GLU A 14 32.64 -0.20 -13.07
C GLU A 14 31.14 -0.14 -12.70
N LYS A 15 30.25 -0.63 -13.58
CA LYS A 15 28.84 -0.81 -13.21
C LYS A 15 28.73 -2.08 -12.37
N PRO A 16 28.38 -2.01 -11.07
CA PRO A 16 28.23 -3.20 -10.26
C PRO A 16 27.09 -4.07 -10.80
N ASP A 17 27.33 -5.37 -10.92
CA ASP A 17 26.27 -6.33 -11.21
C ASP A 17 25.34 -6.42 -10.00
N PRO A 18 24.05 -6.07 -10.11
CA PRO A 18 23.12 -6.14 -8.97
C PRO A 18 22.92 -7.56 -8.43
N LYS A 19 23.28 -8.59 -9.20
CA LYS A 19 23.23 -9.98 -8.77
C LYS A 19 24.41 -10.39 -7.90
N MET A 20 25.46 -9.57 -7.80
CA MET A 20 26.66 -9.90 -7.06
C MET A 20 26.91 -8.90 -5.92
N SER A 21 26.87 -9.38 -4.69
CA SER A 21 27.29 -8.62 -3.52
C SER A 21 28.78 -8.85 -3.24
N ARG A 22 29.58 -7.78 -3.18
CA ARG A 22 31.00 -7.84 -2.79
C ARG A 22 31.16 -7.49 -1.31
N MET A 23 31.66 -8.43 -0.52
CA MET A 23 31.83 -8.33 0.93
C MET A 23 33.24 -7.83 1.28
N LYS A 24 33.38 -6.91 2.24
CA LYS A 24 34.66 -6.43 2.77
C LYS A 24 35.42 -7.54 3.52
N LYS A 25 34.70 -8.52 4.06
CA LYS A 25 35.23 -9.67 4.81
C LYS A 25 34.82 -10.97 4.12
N ASP A 26 35.60 -12.01 4.38
CA ASP A 26 35.26 -13.35 3.90
C ASP A 26 33.95 -13.83 4.54
N VAL A 27 33.08 -14.41 3.72
CA VAL A 27 31.82 -15.04 4.12
C VAL A 27 31.77 -16.48 3.62
N VAL A 28 31.09 -17.35 4.37
CA VAL A 28 31.03 -18.77 4.02
C VAL A 28 29.82 -19.05 3.14
N VAL A 29 30.04 -19.51 1.90
CA VAL A 29 28.99 -19.99 0.98
C VAL A 29 29.33 -21.40 0.54
N GLY A 30 28.42 -22.35 0.74
CA GLY A 30 28.66 -23.76 0.40
C GLY A 30 29.87 -24.38 1.10
N GLY A 31 30.22 -23.89 2.30
CA GLY A 31 31.38 -24.34 3.08
C GLY A 31 32.73 -23.77 2.62
N LYS A 32 32.75 -22.78 1.72
CA LYS A 32 33.96 -22.08 1.27
C LYS A 32 33.91 -20.60 1.65
N ASP A 33 35.07 -20.06 2.02
CA ASP A 33 35.25 -18.62 2.20
C ASP A 33 35.27 -17.91 0.85
N VAL A 34 34.35 -16.96 0.66
CA VAL A 34 34.19 -16.16 -0.56
C VAL A 34 33.98 -14.70 -0.18
N LYS A 35 34.33 -13.79 -1.10
CA LYS A 35 34.02 -12.34 -0.98
C LYS A 35 32.95 -11.88 -1.97
N GLU A 36 32.68 -12.66 -3.00
CA GLU A 36 31.62 -12.39 -3.96
C GLU A 36 30.48 -13.38 -3.73
N VAL A 37 29.30 -12.85 -3.45
CA VAL A 37 28.10 -13.63 -3.13
C VAL A 37 27.07 -13.41 -4.21
N ASP A 38 26.56 -14.51 -4.78
CA ASP A 38 25.43 -14.50 -5.70
C ASP A 38 24.14 -14.22 -4.93
N ASN A 39 23.53 -13.06 -5.19
CA ASN A 39 22.29 -12.62 -4.56
C ASN A 39 21.10 -13.48 -5.00
N ASP A 40 21.14 -14.13 -6.17
CA ASP A 40 20.05 -15.00 -6.63
C ASP A 40 19.84 -16.19 -5.68
N PHE A 41 20.87 -16.60 -4.91
CA PHE A 41 20.73 -17.62 -3.86
C PHE A 41 19.69 -17.26 -2.80
N PHE A 42 19.50 -15.97 -2.51
CA PHE A 42 18.53 -15.48 -1.54
C PHE A 42 17.17 -15.13 -2.14
N LEU A 43 17.02 -15.23 -3.47
CA LEU A 43 15.82 -14.84 -4.18
C LEU A 43 15.00 -16.07 -4.56
N VAL A 44 13.70 -16.00 -4.30
CA VAL A 44 12.72 -16.97 -4.80
C VAL A 44 11.89 -16.29 -5.87
N VAL A 45 11.88 -16.86 -7.08
CA VAL A 45 11.05 -16.35 -8.17
C VAL A 45 9.58 -16.63 -7.87
N VAL A 46 8.80 -15.56 -7.78
CA VAL A 46 7.33 -15.64 -7.67
C VAL A 46 6.70 -15.20 -8.98
N LYS A 47 5.66 -15.91 -9.41
CA LYS A 47 4.93 -15.55 -10.64
C LYS A 47 4.14 -14.27 -10.40
N ILE A 48 4.39 -13.25 -11.23
CA ILE A 48 3.52 -12.08 -11.31
C ILE A 48 2.21 -12.54 -11.97
N SER A 49 1.12 -12.45 -11.23
CA SER A 49 -0.22 -12.75 -11.73
C SER A 49 -1.11 -11.54 -11.48
N ASP A 50 -1.88 -11.15 -12.49
CA ASP A 50 -2.87 -10.09 -12.33
C ASP A 50 -4.08 -10.65 -11.58
N HIS A 51 -4.44 -9.98 -10.48
CA HIS A 51 -5.61 -10.32 -9.68
C HIS A 51 -6.60 -9.16 -9.74
N GLN A 52 -7.84 -9.43 -10.16
CA GLN A 52 -8.93 -8.48 -9.96
C GLN A 52 -9.57 -8.73 -8.59
N GLY A 53 -9.35 -7.81 -7.67
CA GLY A 53 -9.97 -7.81 -6.36
C GLY A 53 -11.35 -7.12 -6.37
N PRO A 54 -12.17 -7.33 -5.31
CA PRO A 54 -13.47 -6.69 -5.18
C PRO A 54 -13.39 -5.19 -4.81
N LEU A 55 -12.22 -4.73 -4.36
CA LEU A 55 -11.97 -3.33 -3.98
C LEU A 55 -11.41 -2.55 -5.17
N SER A 56 -11.83 -1.30 -5.29
CA SER A 56 -11.15 -0.35 -6.15
C SER A 56 -9.84 0.12 -5.53
N SER A 57 -8.94 0.65 -6.36
CA SER A 57 -7.70 1.31 -5.95
C SER A 57 -7.58 2.66 -6.65
N THR A 58 -8.65 3.46 -6.58
CA THR A 58 -8.73 4.76 -7.26
C THR A 58 -8.62 5.95 -6.30
N PHE A 59 -8.67 5.69 -4.98
CA PHE A 59 -8.45 6.71 -3.97
C PHE A 59 -6.96 6.99 -3.76
N PRO A 60 -6.55 8.24 -3.44
CA PRO A 60 -5.15 8.55 -3.15
C PRO A 60 -4.58 7.77 -1.97
N ILE A 61 -3.35 7.29 -2.12
CA ILE A 61 -2.63 6.49 -1.12
C ILE A 61 -1.88 7.41 -0.15
N GLU A 62 -2.00 7.13 1.15
CA GLU A 62 -1.28 7.80 2.23
C GLU A 62 0.25 7.70 2.10
N ASN A 63 0.97 8.56 2.83
CA ASN A 63 2.45 8.59 2.87
C ASN A 63 3.14 8.77 1.50
N ARG A 64 2.44 9.35 0.52
CA ARG A 64 3.02 9.84 -0.73
C ARG A 64 3.31 11.34 -0.64
N ASN A 65 4.03 11.88 -1.63
CA ASN A 65 4.43 13.30 -1.70
C ASN A 65 3.26 14.29 -1.59
N THR A 66 2.01 13.85 -1.79
CA THR A 66 0.82 14.68 -1.63
C THR A 66 -0.05 14.08 -0.51
N PRO A 67 -0.37 14.84 0.54
CA PRO A 67 -1.25 14.37 1.60
C PRO A 67 -2.66 14.12 1.05
N VAL A 68 -3.30 13.07 1.56
CA VAL A 68 -4.72 12.82 1.34
C VAL A 68 -5.50 13.93 2.04
N THR A 69 -6.42 14.56 1.31
CA THR A 69 -7.26 15.64 1.84
C THR A 69 -8.72 15.25 1.76
N MET A 70 -9.57 15.87 2.58
CA MET A 70 -11.02 15.62 2.51
C MET A 70 -11.65 16.04 1.17
N ARG A 71 -11.01 16.94 0.41
CA ARG A 71 -11.36 17.22 -0.98
C ARG A 71 -11.22 15.98 -1.89
N ALA A 72 -10.28 15.08 -1.60
CA ALA A 72 -10.14 13.82 -2.32
C ALA A 72 -11.36 12.91 -2.08
N LEU A 73 -11.89 12.86 -0.85
CA LEU A 73 -13.13 12.14 -0.52
C LEU A 73 -14.30 12.65 -1.37
N LYS A 74 -14.52 13.97 -1.39
CA LYS A 74 -15.56 14.58 -2.24
C LYS A 74 -15.40 14.22 -3.71
N THR A 75 -14.20 14.46 -4.25
CA THR A 75 -13.90 14.21 -5.68
C THR A 75 -14.13 12.74 -6.04
N HIS A 76 -13.73 11.81 -5.17
CA HIS A 76 -13.93 10.37 -5.38
C HIS A 76 -15.42 10.00 -5.34
N LEU A 77 -16.16 10.50 -4.36
CA LEU A 77 -17.59 10.25 -4.21
C LEU A 77 -18.40 10.84 -5.38
N GLU A 78 -18.03 12.00 -5.91
CA GLU A 78 -18.66 12.61 -7.09
C GLU A 78 -18.37 11.82 -8.37
N ARG A 79 -17.12 11.41 -8.57
CA ARG A 79 -16.71 10.61 -9.73
C ARG A 79 -17.44 9.26 -9.79
N SER A 80 -17.69 8.67 -8.62
CA SER A 80 -18.31 7.36 -8.48
C SER A 80 -19.83 7.42 -8.28
N ARG A 81 -20.47 8.60 -8.36
CA ARG A 81 -21.90 8.82 -8.04
C ARG A 81 -22.91 7.92 -8.76
N SER A 82 -22.55 7.38 -9.92
CA SER A 82 -23.40 6.47 -10.69
C SER A 82 -23.47 5.06 -10.09
N HIS A 83 -22.61 4.73 -9.13
CA HIS A 83 -22.55 3.43 -8.49
C HIS A 83 -23.29 3.44 -7.14
N PRO A 84 -23.78 2.28 -6.67
CA PRO A 84 -24.31 2.16 -5.32
C PRO A 84 -23.31 2.62 -4.27
N PHE A 85 -23.78 3.18 -3.15
CA PHE A 85 -22.91 3.76 -2.12
C PHE A 85 -21.83 2.79 -1.62
N VAL A 86 -22.19 1.52 -1.41
CA VAL A 86 -21.24 0.47 -1.01
C VAL A 86 -20.07 0.34 -1.98
N LYS A 87 -20.32 0.44 -3.30
CA LYS A 87 -19.26 0.41 -4.33
C LYS A 87 -18.40 1.66 -4.32
N ARG A 88 -18.98 2.82 -4.01
CA ARG A 88 -18.28 4.11 -3.90
C ARG A 88 -17.25 4.09 -2.76
N ILE A 89 -17.56 3.40 -1.65
CA ILE A 89 -16.67 3.26 -0.49
C ILE A 89 -15.83 1.97 -0.49
N SER A 90 -15.96 1.10 -1.49
CA SER A 90 -15.21 -0.16 -1.61
C SER A 90 -13.76 0.08 -2.05
N ASP A 91 -13.03 0.94 -1.34
CA ASP A 91 -11.64 1.28 -1.58
C ASP A 91 -10.89 1.27 -0.24
N PHE A 92 -9.77 0.55 -0.18
CA PHE A 92 -9.04 0.36 1.07
C PHE A 92 -8.51 1.69 1.63
N HIS A 93 -7.94 2.54 0.78
CA HIS A 93 -7.35 3.81 1.23
C HIS A 93 -8.43 4.83 1.61
N LEU A 94 -9.61 4.75 0.99
CA LEU A 94 -10.77 5.52 1.44
C LEU A 94 -11.21 5.09 2.84
N LEU A 95 -11.29 3.79 3.12
CA LEU A 95 -11.67 3.28 4.43
C LEU A 95 -10.64 3.67 5.51
N LEU A 96 -9.35 3.67 5.18
CA LEU A 96 -8.31 4.18 6.07
C LEU A 96 -8.48 5.68 6.38
N GLU A 97 -8.83 6.48 5.38
CA GLU A 97 -9.08 7.91 5.59
C GLU A 97 -10.33 8.14 6.45
N LEU A 98 -11.41 7.36 6.25
CA LEU A 98 -12.59 7.41 7.12
C LEU A 98 -12.28 7.01 8.57
N ALA A 99 -11.38 6.05 8.78
CA ALA A 99 -10.96 5.59 10.12
C ALA A 99 -10.25 6.66 10.95
N ARG A 100 -9.86 7.79 10.34
CA ARG A 100 -9.31 8.94 11.05
C ARG A 100 -10.37 9.79 11.75
N PHE A 101 -11.64 9.62 11.37
CA PHE A 101 -12.76 10.44 11.84
C PHE A 101 -13.89 9.61 12.46
N LEU A 102 -14.05 8.36 12.03
CA LEU A 102 -15.05 7.42 12.55
C LEU A 102 -14.44 6.50 13.60
N ASP A 103 -15.28 5.88 14.44
CA ASP A 103 -14.80 4.96 15.47
C ASP A 103 -14.21 3.69 14.85
N ILE A 104 -12.94 3.43 15.13
CA ILE A 104 -12.19 2.29 14.59
C ILE A 104 -12.70 0.92 15.10
N ASN A 105 -13.38 0.89 16.25
CA ASN A 105 -13.88 -0.33 16.89
C ASN A 105 -15.35 -0.59 16.60
N ALA A 106 -16.11 0.42 16.19
CA ALA A 106 -17.55 0.29 15.90
C ALA A 106 -17.90 0.57 14.43
N ASP A 107 -17.56 1.75 13.92
CA ASP A 107 -18.01 2.22 12.61
C ASP A 107 -17.26 1.55 11.47
N ILE A 108 -15.93 1.45 11.58
CA ILE A 108 -15.10 0.85 10.54
C ILE A 108 -15.42 -0.64 10.34
N PRO A 109 -15.59 -1.46 11.40
CA PRO A 109 -16.10 -2.82 11.24
C PRO A 109 -17.46 -2.90 10.54
N ALA A 110 -18.41 -2.01 10.87
CA ALA A 110 -19.72 -1.99 10.22
C ALA A 110 -19.64 -1.65 8.72
N LEU A 111 -18.82 -0.66 8.36
CA LEU A 111 -18.59 -0.27 6.96
C LEU A 111 -17.87 -1.37 6.17
N THR A 112 -16.84 -1.97 6.77
CA THR A 112 -16.09 -3.07 6.13
C THR A 112 -16.93 -4.33 6.00
N GLU A 113 -17.88 -4.60 6.91
CA GLU A 113 -18.88 -5.65 6.74
C GLU A 113 -19.73 -5.42 5.50
N CYS A 114 -20.24 -4.20 5.33
CA CYS A 114 -21.04 -3.84 4.15
C CYS A 114 -20.22 -3.98 2.86
N VAL A 115 -18.96 -3.54 2.87
CA VAL A 115 -18.03 -3.71 1.73
C VAL A 115 -17.74 -5.18 1.47
N ARG A 116 -17.54 -6.00 2.50
CA ARG A 116 -17.24 -7.43 2.33
C ARG A 116 -18.43 -8.20 1.75
N THR A 117 -19.62 -7.93 2.27
CA THR A 117 -20.87 -8.62 1.88
C THR A 117 -21.58 -7.95 0.71
N GLN A 118 -21.09 -6.78 0.28
CA GLN A 118 -21.68 -5.95 -0.77
C GLN A 118 -23.14 -5.57 -0.50
N THR A 119 -23.48 -5.37 0.77
CA THR A 119 -24.82 -4.96 1.21
C THR A 119 -24.98 -3.43 1.21
N PRO A 120 -26.22 -2.92 1.19
CA PRO A 120 -26.47 -1.50 1.36
C PRO A 120 -25.85 -0.96 2.66
N VAL A 121 -25.19 0.19 2.55
CA VAL A 121 -24.64 0.92 3.70
C VAL A 121 -25.80 1.60 4.43
N PRO A 122 -25.90 1.52 5.77
CA PRO A 122 -26.94 2.22 6.52
C PRO A 122 -26.98 3.73 6.21
N GLU A 123 -28.18 4.30 6.08
CA GLU A 123 -28.38 5.70 5.66
C GLU A 123 -27.62 6.70 6.54
N GLY A 124 -27.59 6.47 7.87
CA GLY A 124 -26.83 7.32 8.79
C GLY A 124 -25.35 7.43 8.44
N TYR A 125 -24.71 6.32 8.04
CA TYR A 125 -23.32 6.35 7.58
C TYR A 125 -23.15 7.05 6.24
N GLN A 126 -24.11 6.89 5.32
CA GLN A 126 -24.06 7.61 4.04
C GLN A 126 -24.09 9.12 4.26
N LEU A 127 -25.01 9.61 5.08
CA LEU A 127 -25.14 11.03 5.43
C LEU A 127 -23.90 11.57 6.15
N LEU A 128 -23.34 10.81 7.09
CA LEU A 128 -22.12 11.20 7.80
C LEU A 128 -20.93 11.35 6.83
N ILE A 129 -20.71 10.36 5.97
CA ILE A 129 -19.61 10.38 5.00
C ILE A 129 -19.81 11.50 3.97
N GLU A 130 -21.03 11.72 3.48
CA GLU A 130 -21.34 12.82 2.57
C GLU A 130 -21.20 14.19 3.25
N SER A 131 -21.53 14.30 4.54
CA SER A 131 -21.31 15.50 5.33
C SER A 131 -19.82 15.81 5.46
N MET A 132 -18.99 14.81 5.80
CA MET A 132 -17.52 14.96 5.85
C MET A 132 -16.94 15.43 4.52
N ALA A 133 -17.41 14.84 3.41
CA ALA A 133 -16.97 15.21 2.07
C ALA A 133 -17.32 16.66 1.71
N ASN A 134 -18.50 17.14 2.14
CA ASN A 134 -18.97 18.50 1.84
C ASN A 134 -18.44 19.57 2.80
N ALA A 135 -18.13 19.21 4.04
CA ALA A 135 -17.61 20.14 5.04
C ALA A 135 -16.19 20.64 4.74
N ALA A 136 -15.43 19.90 3.94
CA ALA A 136 -14.07 20.25 3.54
C ALA A 136 -13.96 20.91 2.15
N ALA A 137 -15.09 21.37 1.61
CA ALA A 137 -15.19 22.07 0.33
C ALA A 137 -14.85 23.57 0.45
#